data_AF-A0A7X9CP93-F1
#
_entry.id   AF-A0A7X9CP93-F1
#
_cell.length_a   1.000
_cell.length_b   1.000
_cell.length_c   1.000
_cell.angle_alpha   90.00
_cell.angle_beta   90.00
_cell.angle_gamma   90.00
#
_symmetry.space_group_name_H-M   'P 1'
#
loop_
_entity.id
_entity.type
_entity.pdbx_description
1 polymer ?
#
loop_
_entity_poly.entity_id
_entity_poly.type
_entity_poly.pdbx_seq_one_letter_code
_entity_poly.pdbx_strand_id
1 'polypeptide(L)'
;MRRFILILILIFLPLYLLLKITEQNAFNKNFYVKSYEKNGVVDISNRTLEELDTITEDLFIYIKDKGDEKVLKPYFNDMEIEHMKDVKELFRKGYILKYLSLIISIIALFFSIKNKKWLIEEGVFKGIFIWWGLMALLFLFTLFDFNKYFTYFHLIFFDNDLWLLDPNTDLLIQMLPEEFFISIFRRIVLFFSLSLAIIQIISYIIMKKEEDNSGGFTKF
;
A
#
# COMPACT_ATOMS: atom_id res chain seq x y z
N MET A 1 3.81 -18.25 -24.55
CA MET A 1 4.53 -18.39 -23.26
C MET A 1 5.30 -17.13 -22.82
N ARG A 2 6.16 -16.49 -23.64
CA ARG A 2 6.95 -15.30 -23.21
C ARG A 2 6.09 -14.08 -22.85
N ARG A 3 5.11 -13.70 -23.68
CA ARG A 3 4.17 -12.60 -23.40
C ARG A 3 3.37 -12.83 -22.12
N PHE A 4 2.94 -14.07 -21.88
CA PHE A 4 2.20 -14.44 -20.67
C PHE A 4 3.05 -14.24 -19.41
N ILE A 5 4.29 -14.71 -19.39
CA ILE A 5 5.22 -14.51 -18.27
C ILE A 5 5.46 -13.00 -18.02
N LEU A 6 5.65 -12.22 -19.08
CA LEU A 6 5.80 -10.76 -18.96
C LEU A 6 4.56 -10.12 -18.32
N ILE A 7 3.35 -10.47 -18.76
CA ILE A 7 2.10 -9.94 -18.18
C ILE A 7 2.01 -10.29 -16.69
N LEU A 8 2.33 -11.52 -16.30
CA LEU A 8 2.34 -11.93 -14.89
C LEU A 8 3.31 -11.08 -14.07
N ILE A 9 4.53 -10.87 -14.56
CA ILE A 9 5.52 -10.01 -13.86
C ILE A 9 5.02 -8.57 -13.77
N LEU A 10 4.51 -8.01 -14.87
CA LEU A 10 4.02 -6.63 -14.94
C LEU A 10 2.85 -6.34 -14.00
N ILE A 11 2.02 -7.34 -13.72
CA ILE A 11 0.87 -7.18 -12.81
C ILE A 11 1.29 -7.52 -11.38
N PHE A 12 1.78 -8.74 -11.14
CA PHE A 12 1.88 -9.28 -9.79
C PHE A 12 3.10 -8.77 -9.02
N LEU A 13 4.21 -8.43 -9.70
CA LEU A 13 5.40 -7.93 -8.99
C LEU A 13 5.15 -6.51 -8.44
N PRO A 14 4.71 -5.52 -9.25
CA PRO A 14 4.34 -4.21 -8.72
C PRO A 14 3.18 -4.28 -7.72
N LEU A 15 2.17 -5.13 -7.95
CA LEU A 15 1.06 -5.30 -6.99
C LEU A 15 1.55 -5.81 -5.63
N TYR A 16 2.45 -6.80 -5.61
CA TYR A 16 3.08 -7.26 -4.38
C TYR A 16 3.82 -6.12 -3.67
N LEU A 17 4.62 -5.34 -4.40
CA LEU A 17 5.37 -4.22 -3.84
C LEU A 17 4.45 -3.13 -3.26
N LEU A 18 3.40 -2.76 -3.99
CA LEU A 18 2.39 -1.79 -3.54
C LEU A 18 1.75 -2.25 -2.22
N LEU A 19 1.29 -3.50 -2.15
CA LEU A 19 0.67 -4.06 -0.95
C LEU A 19 1.67 -4.18 0.21
N LYS A 20 2.94 -4.53 -0.08
CA LYS A 20 3.99 -4.62 0.93
C LYS A 20 4.33 -3.25 1.52
N ILE A 21 4.45 -2.23 0.68
CA ILE A 21 4.73 -0.86 1.09
C ILE A 21 3.55 -0.27 1.86
N THR A 22 2.33 -0.55 1.43
CA THR A 22 1.10 -0.17 2.14
C THR A 22 1.09 -0.77 3.54
N GLU A 23 1.32 -2.08 3.68
CA GLU A 23 1.44 -2.75 4.97
C GLU A 23 2.52 -2.08 5.85
N GLN A 24 3.72 -1.83 5.32
CA GLN A 24 4.81 -1.23 6.09
C GLN A 24 4.48 0.18 6.60
N ASN A 25 3.78 0.99 5.81
CA ASN A 25 3.38 2.34 6.24
C ASN A 25 2.18 2.30 7.19
N ALA A 26 1.19 1.43 6.95
CA ALA A 26 0.02 1.25 7.81
C ALA A 26 0.40 0.82 9.25
N PHE A 27 1.49 0.07 9.40
CA PHE A 27 1.97 -0.38 10.72
C PHE A 27 3.24 0.32 11.20
N ASN A 28 3.47 1.56 10.77
CA ASN A 28 4.61 2.37 11.19
C ASN A 28 4.27 3.18 12.44
N LYS A 29 4.55 2.64 13.63
CA LYS A 29 4.25 3.31 14.92
C LYS A 29 4.82 4.73 15.02
N ASN A 30 6.07 4.92 14.59
CA ASN A 30 6.72 6.24 14.59
C ASN A 30 6.02 7.27 13.69
N PHE A 31 5.30 6.82 12.66
CA PHE A 31 4.49 7.70 11.82
C PHE A 31 3.24 8.20 12.57
N TYR A 32 2.57 7.31 13.28
CA TYR A 32 1.35 7.63 14.03
C TYR A 32 1.66 8.67 15.11
N VAL A 33 2.69 8.44 15.93
CA VAL A 33 3.11 9.39 16.99
C VAL A 33 3.40 10.78 16.40
N LYS A 34 4.20 10.86 15.33
CA LYS A 34 4.48 12.13 14.64
C LYS A 34 3.23 12.80 14.07
N SER A 35 2.28 12.00 13.61
CA SER A 35 1.00 12.49 13.10
C SER A 35 0.12 13.03 14.22
N TYR A 36 0.13 12.41 15.40
CA TYR A 36 -0.62 12.90 16.57
C TYR A 36 -0.13 14.27 17.01
N GLU A 37 1.19 14.45 17.08
CA GLU A 37 1.81 15.75 17.37
C GLU A 37 1.46 16.79 16.29
N LYS A 38 1.62 16.43 15.01
CA LYS A 38 1.37 17.34 13.89
C LYS A 38 -0.09 17.83 13.83
N ASN A 39 -1.04 16.96 14.12
CA ASN A 39 -2.47 17.24 13.95
C ASN A 39 -3.19 17.61 15.26
N GLY A 40 -2.47 17.84 16.36
CA GLY A 40 -3.08 18.25 17.63
C GLY A 40 -4.01 17.20 18.24
N VAL A 41 -3.76 15.91 17.97
CA VAL A 41 -4.65 14.81 18.41
C VAL A 41 -4.74 14.74 19.92
N VAL A 42 -3.67 15.08 20.64
CA VAL A 42 -3.63 15.16 22.11
C VAL A 42 -4.71 16.08 22.64
N ASP A 43 -4.84 17.27 22.05
CA ASP A 43 -5.81 18.28 22.48
C ASP A 43 -7.24 17.89 22.07
N ILE A 44 -7.42 17.38 20.85
CA ILE A 44 -8.74 17.01 20.30
C ILE A 44 -9.34 15.83 21.07
N SER A 45 -8.53 14.81 21.35
CA SER A 45 -8.99 13.57 22.00
C SER A 45 -8.92 13.63 23.54
N ASN A 46 -8.34 14.70 24.10
CA ASN A 46 -8.06 14.82 25.54
C ASN A 46 -7.32 13.59 26.10
N ARG A 47 -6.31 13.10 25.35
CA ARG A 47 -5.50 11.92 25.67
C ARG A 47 -4.03 12.28 25.59
N THR A 48 -3.22 11.69 26.46
CA THR A 48 -1.77 11.82 26.39
C THR A 48 -1.19 11.08 25.18
N LEU A 49 0.00 11.47 24.73
CA LEU A 49 0.70 10.75 23.66
C LEU A 49 0.97 9.28 24.03
N GLU A 50 1.24 8.98 25.30
CA GLU A 50 1.48 7.60 25.78
C GLU A 50 0.22 6.74 25.69
N GLU A 51 -0.94 7.29 26.04
CA GLU A 51 -2.22 6.62 25.86
C GLU A 51 -2.51 6.36 24.37
N LEU A 52 -2.35 7.38 23.53
CA LEU A 52 -2.56 7.25 22.07
C LEU A 52 -1.62 6.22 21.45
N ASP A 53 -0.38 6.16 21.92
CA ASP A 53 0.62 5.18 21.48
C ASP A 53 0.19 3.76 21.85
N THR A 54 -0.30 3.56 23.06
CA THR A 54 -0.85 2.27 23.55
C THR A 54 -2.07 1.85 22.74
N ILE A 55 -3.02 2.76 22.53
CA ILE A 55 -4.24 2.50 21.73
C ILE A 55 -3.85 2.11 20.29
N THR A 56 -2.81 2.73 19.74
CA THR A 56 -2.28 2.38 18.41
C THR A 56 -1.70 0.97 18.37
N GLU A 57 -1.01 0.55 19.43
CA GLU A 57 -0.53 -0.83 19.54
C GLU A 57 -1.67 -1.84 19.59
N ASP A 58 -2.71 -1.56 20.38
CA ASP A 58 -3.91 -2.41 20.47
C ASP A 58 -4.65 -2.50 19.13
N LEU A 59 -4.77 -1.38 18.39
CA LEU A 59 -5.26 -1.38 17.00
C LEU A 59 -4.41 -2.28 16.09
N PHE A 60 -3.09 -2.21 16.19
CA PHE A 60 -2.19 -3.05 15.38
C PHE A 60 -2.30 -4.53 15.74
N ILE A 61 -2.43 -4.86 17.02
CA ILE A 61 -2.63 -6.23 17.49
C ILE A 61 -3.93 -6.79 16.93
N TYR A 62 -5.02 -6.03 17.02
CA TYR A 62 -6.33 -6.42 16.52
C TYR A 62 -6.33 -6.65 14.99
N ILE A 63 -5.85 -5.68 14.21
CA ILE A 63 -5.84 -5.75 12.74
C ILE A 63 -4.93 -6.89 12.24
N LYS A 64 -3.80 -7.16 12.91
CA LYS A 64 -2.88 -8.25 12.56
C LYS A 64 -3.36 -9.63 13.00
N ASP A 65 -4.59 -9.73 13.50
CA ASP A 65 -5.20 -10.97 14.00
C ASP A 65 -4.37 -11.61 15.14
N LYS A 66 -3.75 -10.75 15.96
CA LYS A 66 -2.97 -11.15 17.15
C LYS A 66 -3.73 -10.95 18.46
N GLY A 67 -4.95 -10.43 18.40
CA GLY A 67 -5.82 -10.19 19.55
C GLY A 67 -7.29 -10.13 19.17
N ASP A 68 -8.13 -10.24 20.20
CA ASP A 68 -9.59 -10.19 20.13
C ASP A 68 -10.11 -8.74 20.15
N GLU A 69 -11.35 -8.50 19.72
CA GLU A 69 -12.00 -7.17 19.78
C GLU A 69 -11.99 -6.55 21.19
N LYS A 70 -11.86 -7.37 22.25
CA LYS A 70 -11.73 -6.92 23.64
C LYS A 70 -10.60 -5.92 23.88
N VAL A 71 -9.54 -5.92 23.06
CA VAL A 71 -8.45 -4.93 23.19
C VAL A 71 -8.89 -3.52 22.78
N LEU A 72 -9.97 -3.40 22.01
CA LEU A 72 -10.50 -2.11 21.53
C LEU A 72 -11.60 -1.53 22.42
N LYS A 73 -12.35 -2.39 23.12
CA LYS A 73 -13.48 -2.01 23.99
C LYS A 73 -13.18 -0.96 25.05
N PRO A 74 -11.97 -0.86 25.64
CA PRO A 74 -11.67 0.19 26.60
C PRO A 74 -11.63 1.61 26.01
N TYR A 75 -11.51 1.74 24.68
CA TYR A 75 -11.19 3.01 24.03
C TYR A 75 -12.27 3.47 23.04
N PHE A 76 -12.87 2.53 22.32
CA PHE A 76 -13.75 2.80 21.19
C PHE A 76 -15.19 2.37 21.49
N ASN A 77 -16.14 3.10 20.91
CA ASN A 77 -17.56 2.75 20.99
C ASN A 77 -17.92 1.58 20.05
N ASP A 78 -19.14 1.04 20.17
CA ASP A 78 -19.56 -0.12 19.38
C ASP A 78 -19.52 0.13 17.87
N MET A 79 -19.86 1.34 17.40
CA MET A 79 -19.84 1.69 15.98
C MET A 79 -18.40 1.68 15.43
N GLU A 80 -17.46 2.28 16.16
CA GLU A 80 -16.05 2.29 15.80
C GLU A 80 -15.46 0.87 15.76
N ILE A 81 -15.85 0.02 16.71
CA ILE A 81 -15.40 -1.38 16.75
C ILE A 81 -15.94 -2.18 15.57
N GLU A 82 -17.22 -2.00 15.20
CA GLU A 82 -17.78 -2.65 14.02
C GLU A 82 -17.10 -2.15 12.74
N HIS A 83 -16.81 -0.85 12.61
CA HIS A 83 -16.00 -0.35 11.50
C HIS A 83 -14.60 -0.99 11.46
N MET A 84 -13.96 -1.17 12.62
CA MET A 84 -12.66 -1.83 12.70
C MET A 84 -12.72 -3.32 12.30
N LYS A 85 -13.85 -4.00 12.44
CA LYS A 85 -14.05 -5.37 11.90
C LYS A 85 -13.97 -5.37 10.37
N ASP A 86 -14.63 -4.40 9.72
CA ASP A 86 -14.57 -4.24 8.27
C ASP A 86 -13.13 -3.94 7.80
N VAL A 87 -12.42 -3.06 8.51
CA VAL A 87 -11.02 -2.75 8.24
C VAL A 87 -10.13 -3.99 8.42
N LYS A 88 -10.32 -4.77 9.48
CA LYS A 88 -9.58 -6.02 9.73
C LYS A 88 -9.77 -7.01 8.58
N GLU A 89 -11.01 -7.21 8.13
CA GLU A 89 -11.32 -8.08 7.00
C GLU A 89 -10.68 -7.57 5.69
N LEU A 90 -10.68 -6.25 5.47
CA LEU A 90 -10.01 -5.63 4.33
C LEU A 90 -8.49 -5.89 4.35
N PHE A 91 -7.84 -5.75 5.50
CA PHE A 91 -6.42 -6.11 5.66
C PHE A 91 -6.18 -7.60 5.41
N ARG A 92 -7.07 -8.49 5.89
CA ARG A 92 -6.97 -9.94 5.66
C ARG A 92 -7.03 -10.27 4.16
N LYS A 93 -7.99 -9.71 3.42
CA LYS A 93 -8.08 -9.84 1.96
C LYS A 93 -6.82 -9.30 1.28
N GLY A 94 -6.32 -8.14 1.74
CA GLY A 94 -5.07 -7.54 1.26
C GLY A 94 -3.84 -8.43 1.47
N TYR A 95 -3.74 -9.12 2.61
CA TYR A 95 -2.66 -10.07 2.88
C TYR A 95 -2.71 -11.28 1.95
N ILE A 96 -3.90 -11.86 1.74
CA ILE A 96 -4.08 -12.97 0.79
C ILE A 96 -3.62 -12.53 -0.61
N LEU A 97 -4.09 -11.39 -1.09
CA LEU A 97 -3.71 -10.85 -2.40
C LEU A 97 -2.20 -10.59 -2.50
N LYS A 98 -1.58 -10.06 -1.44
CA LYS A 98 -0.13 -9.80 -1.35
C LYS A 98 0.67 -11.09 -1.50
N TYR A 99 0.33 -12.13 -0.73
CA TYR A 99 1.07 -13.41 -0.78
C TYR A 99 0.82 -14.18 -2.09
N LEU A 100 -0.39 -14.15 -2.63
CA LEU A 100 -0.66 -14.70 -3.96
C LEU A 100 0.16 -13.99 -5.04
N SER A 101 0.23 -12.65 -4.99
CA SER A 101 1.03 -11.85 -5.91
C SER A 101 2.52 -12.17 -5.81
N LEU A 102 3.03 -12.40 -4.59
CA LEU A 102 4.41 -12.84 -4.37
C LEU A 102 4.68 -14.21 -5.01
N ILE A 103 3.82 -15.20 -4.75
CA ILE A 103 3.98 -16.56 -5.27
C ILE A 103 3.96 -16.54 -6.81
N ILE A 104 3.01 -15.85 -7.41
CA ILE A 104 2.89 -15.75 -8.87
C ILE A 104 4.13 -15.04 -9.46
N SER A 105 4.62 -13.99 -8.80
CA SER A 105 5.82 -13.27 -9.22
C SER A 105 7.07 -14.17 -9.19
N ILE A 106 7.25 -14.94 -8.12
CA ILE A 106 8.38 -15.89 -7.99
C ILE A 106 8.31 -16.96 -9.09
N ILE A 107 7.13 -17.54 -9.33
CA ILE A 107 6.93 -18.54 -10.38
C ILE A 107 7.25 -17.95 -11.77
N ALA A 108 6.73 -16.75 -12.06
CA ALA A 108 6.96 -16.08 -13.33
C ALA A 108 8.44 -15.74 -13.55
N LEU A 109 9.13 -15.26 -12.51
CA LEU A 109 10.58 -14.98 -12.55
C LEU A 109 11.40 -16.26 -12.74
N PHE A 110 11.07 -17.34 -12.04
CA PHE A 110 11.74 -18.64 -12.18
C PHE A 110 11.66 -19.16 -13.63
N PHE A 111 10.47 -19.14 -14.23
CA PHE A 111 10.29 -19.55 -15.63
C PHE A 111 10.93 -18.58 -16.63
N SER A 112 11.07 -17.30 -16.30
CA SER A 112 11.81 -16.34 -17.11
C SER A 112 13.29 -16.71 -17.20
N ILE A 113 13.93 -16.94 -16.05
CA ILE A 113 15.36 -17.30 -15.92
C ILE A 113 15.64 -18.66 -16.57
N LYS A 114 14.83 -19.69 -16.27
CA LYS A 114 15.04 -21.06 -16.79
C LYS A 114 15.02 -21.10 -18.32
N ASN A 115 14.17 -20.30 -18.95
CA ASN A 115 14.03 -20.28 -20.40
C ASN A 115 15.03 -19.33 -21.10
N LYS A 116 15.98 -18.73 -20.36
CA LYS A 116 16.90 -17.68 -20.85
C LYS A 116 16.16 -16.59 -21.63
N LYS A 117 14.93 -16.25 -21.22
CA LYS A 117 14.08 -15.25 -21.89
C LYS A 117 14.43 -13.85 -21.39
N TRP A 118 15.71 -13.51 -21.49
CA TRP A 118 16.28 -12.18 -21.33
C TRP A 118 15.90 -11.27 -22.52
N LEU A 119 14.65 -11.34 -22.95
CA LEU A 119 14.10 -10.41 -23.93
C LEU A 119 12.82 -9.79 -23.34
N ILE A 120 12.72 -9.74 -22.01
CA ILE A 120 11.53 -9.31 -21.26
C ILE A 120 11.76 -7.92 -20.66
N GLU A 121 13.01 -7.51 -20.51
CA GLU A 121 13.50 -6.24 -19.99
C GLU A 121 12.95 -5.02 -20.75
N GLU A 122 12.88 -5.03 -22.08
CA GLU A 122 12.21 -3.94 -22.81
C GLU A 122 10.71 -3.87 -22.46
N GLY A 123 10.05 -5.03 -22.35
CA GLY A 123 8.65 -5.13 -21.98
C GLY A 123 8.36 -4.72 -20.54
N VAL A 124 9.27 -5.04 -19.61
CA VAL A 124 9.19 -4.63 -18.20
C VAL A 124 9.39 -3.13 -18.08
N PHE A 125 10.43 -2.59 -18.73
CA PHE A 125 10.70 -1.16 -18.72
C PHE A 125 9.51 -0.34 -19.22
N LYS A 126 8.96 -0.70 -20.39
CA LYS A 126 7.80 -0.02 -20.98
C LYS A 126 6.52 -0.28 -20.19
N GLY A 127 6.30 -1.50 -19.73
CA GLY A 127 5.06 -1.89 -19.04
C GLY A 127 4.91 -1.23 -17.66
N ILE A 128 6.00 -0.91 -16.97
CA ILE A 128 5.95 -0.21 -15.67
C ILE A 128 5.34 1.19 -15.80
N PHE A 129 5.36 1.83 -16.97
CA PHE A 129 4.70 3.14 -17.15
C PHE A 129 3.18 3.10 -16.93
N ILE A 130 2.54 1.93 -17.04
CA ILE A 130 1.12 1.77 -16.67
C ILE A 130 0.93 2.07 -15.18
N TRP A 131 1.84 1.58 -14.32
CA TRP A 131 1.79 1.83 -12.89
C TRP A 131 2.10 3.29 -12.55
N TRP A 132 3.02 3.94 -13.28
CA TRP A 132 3.23 5.38 -13.15
C TRP A 132 1.97 6.18 -13.47
N GLY A 133 1.28 5.84 -14.57
CA GLY A 133 0.00 6.47 -14.93
C GLY A 133 -1.08 6.27 -13.87
N LEU A 134 -1.22 5.04 -13.35
CA LEU A 134 -2.16 4.72 -12.29
C LEU A 134 -1.86 5.51 -11.01
N MET A 135 -0.60 5.56 -10.58
CA MET A 135 -0.21 6.29 -9.37
C MET A 135 -0.38 7.80 -9.52
N ALA A 136 -0.06 8.35 -10.69
CA ALA A 136 -0.31 9.76 -10.99
C ALA A 136 -1.81 10.08 -10.93
N LEU A 137 -2.67 9.21 -11.49
CA LEU A 137 -4.12 9.38 -11.45
C LEU A 137 -4.66 9.34 -10.01
N LEU A 138 -4.27 8.33 -9.22
CA LEU A 138 -4.67 8.23 -7.81
C LEU A 138 -4.19 9.42 -7.00
N PHE A 139 -2.97 9.89 -7.25
CA PHE A 139 -2.43 11.08 -6.59
C PHE A 139 -3.24 12.34 -6.93
N LEU A 140 -3.58 12.54 -8.20
CA LEU A 140 -4.41 13.66 -8.63
C LEU A 140 -5.79 13.64 -7.95
N PHE A 141 -6.42 12.47 -7.84
CA PHE A 141 -7.69 12.35 -7.12
C PHE A 141 -7.58 12.87 -5.69
N THR A 142 -6.56 12.44 -4.94
CA THR A 142 -6.35 12.93 -3.57
C THR A 142 -6.05 14.43 -3.46
N LEU A 143 -5.50 15.04 -4.51
CA LEU A 143 -5.23 16.49 -4.53
C LEU A 143 -6.48 17.32 -4.85
N PHE A 144 -7.41 16.79 -5.63
CA PHE A 144 -8.60 17.54 -6.04
C PHE A 144 -9.68 17.56 -4.97
N ASP A 145 -9.99 16.40 -4.38
CA ASP A 145 -11.08 16.28 -3.42
C ASP A 145 -10.90 15.01 -2.57
N PHE A 146 -10.05 15.10 -1.55
CA PHE A 146 -9.74 13.95 -0.70
C PHE A 146 -11.00 13.33 -0.11
N ASN A 147 -11.92 14.14 0.43
CA ASN A 147 -13.15 13.66 1.06
C ASN A 147 -14.01 12.86 0.09
N LYS A 148 -14.22 13.34 -1.14
CA LYS A 148 -15.00 12.60 -2.15
C LYS A 148 -14.39 11.23 -2.47
N TYR A 149 -13.08 11.16 -2.69
CA TYR A 149 -12.43 9.88 -3.02
C TYR A 149 -12.27 8.97 -1.80
N PHE A 150 -12.17 9.52 -0.60
CA PHE A 150 -12.23 8.78 0.65
C PHE A 150 -13.62 8.15 0.83
N THR A 151 -14.70 8.88 0.56
CA THR A 151 -16.06 8.32 0.52
C THR A 151 -16.18 7.21 -0.51
N TYR A 152 -15.69 7.40 -1.75
CA TYR A 152 -15.74 6.32 -2.75
C TYR A 152 -14.93 5.09 -2.35
N PHE A 153 -13.80 5.25 -1.66
CA PHE A 153 -13.08 4.12 -1.09
C PHE A 153 -13.99 3.30 -0.15
N HIS A 154 -14.67 3.97 0.79
CA HIS A 154 -15.57 3.29 1.72
C HIS A 154 -16.74 2.61 1.01
N LEU A 155 -17.37 3.28 0.05
CA LEU A 155 -18.48 2.71 -0.73
C LEU A 155 -18.07 1.53 -1.63
N ILE A 156 -16.79 1.42 -2.00
CA ILE A 156 -16.27 0.29 -2.78
C ILE A 156 -16.03 -0.93 -1.88
N PHE A 157 -15.55 -0.73 -0.66
CA PHE A 157 -15.09 -1.81 0.22
C PHE A 157 -16.09 -2.21 1.30
N PHE A 158 -17.03 -1.34 1.64
CA PHE A 158 -18.01 -1.52 2.71
C PHE A 158 -19.43 -1.31 2.16
N ASP A 159 -20.39 -2.06 2.71
CA ASP A 159 -21.80 -2.07 2.33
C ASP A 159 -22.70 -1.42 3.40
N ASN A 160 -22.10 -0.67 4.32
CA ASN A 160 -22.73 -0.05 5.47
C ASN A 160 -22.14 1.36 5.72
N ASP A 161 -22.70 2.07 6.70
CA ASP A 161 -22.35 3.45 7.03
C ASP A 161 -21.53 3.59 8.33
N LEU A 162 -21.01 2.48 8.89
CA LEU A 162 -20.29 2.47 10.18
C LEU A 162 -18.98 3.27 10.17
N TRP A 163 -18.49 3.61 8.97
CA TRP A 163 -17.31 4.44 8.77
C TRP A 163 -17.59 5.95 8.85
N LEU A 164 -18.86 6.38 8.89
CA LEU A 164 -19.27 7.79 9.05
C LEU A 164 -19.23 8.20 10.53
N LEU A 165 -18.01 8.37 11.04
CA LEU A 165 -17.75 8.74 12.43
C LEU A 165 -17.85 10.25 12.67
N ASP A 166 -18.26 10.65 13.88
CA ASP A 166 -18.34 12.05 14.30
C ASP A 166 -17.00 12.52 14.90
N PRO A 167 -16.29 13.47 14.27
CA PRO A 167 -15.02 13.98 14.77
C PRO A 167 -15.10 14.67 16.15
N ASN A 168 -16.30 15.02 16.62
CA ASN A 168 -16.49 15.63 17.94
C ASN A 168 -16.59 14.60 19.07
N THR A 169 -16.90 13.33 18.77
CA THR A 169 -17.16 12.31 19.80
C THR A 169 -16.35 11.03 19.62
N ASP A 170 -16.01 10.66 18.39
CA ASP A 170 -15.46 9.35 18.07
C ASP A 170 -13.93 9.40 18.03
N LEU A 171 -13.29 8.61 18.89
CA LEU A 171 -11.86 8.65 19.11
C LEU A 171 -11.06 8.24 17.86
N LEU A 172 -11.55 7.26 17.10
CA LEU A 172 -10.87 6.70 15.94
C LEU A 172 -10.62 7.75 14.85
N ILE A 173 -11.63 8.57 14.54
CA ILE A 173 -11.51 9.64 13.55
C ILE A 173 -10.74 10.85 14.11
N GLN A 174 -10.78 11.09 15.42
CA GLN A 174 -9.92 12.08 16.07
C GLN A 174 -8.44 11.67 16.01
N MET A 175 -8.14 10.38 16.15
CA MET A 175 -6.78 9.82 16.03
C MET A 175 -6.27 9.85 14.58
N LEU A 176 -7.16 9.58 13.63
CA LEU A 176 -6.82 9.43 12.21
C LEU A 176 -7.55 10.48 11.36
N PRO A 177 -7.25 11.78 11.52
CA PRO A 177 -7.90 12.82 10.74
C PRO A 177 -7.52 12.75 9.26
N GLU A 178 -8.22 13.50 8.41
CA GLU A 178 -7.94 13.61 6.97
C GLU A 178 -6.43 13.77 6.64
N GLU A 179 -5.75 14.68 7.34
CA GLU A 179 -4.32 14.93 7.15
C GLU A 179 -3.42 13.73 7.46
N PHE A 180 -3.84 12.83 8.36
CA PHE A 180 -3.15 11.55 8.60
C PHE A 180 -3.21 10.68 7.33
N PHE A 181 -4.40 10.53 6.75
CA PHE A 181 -4.61 9.70 5.56
C PHE A 181 -3.96 10.29 4.31
N ILE A 182 -3.97 11.61 4.12
CA ILE A 182 -3.22 12.27 3.05
C ILE A 182 -1.72 12.01 3.23
N SER A 183 -1.21 12.14 4.46
CA SER A 183 0.21 11.96 4.75
C SER A 183 0.66 10.51 4.54
N ILE A 184 -0.12 9.51 4.96
CA ILE A 184 0.21 8.09 4.75
C ILE A 184 0.15 7.72 3.27
N PHE A 185 -0.86 8.21 2.54
CA PHE A 185 -1.00 7.99 1.11
C PHE A 185 0.19 8.57 0.34
N ARG A 186 0.62 9.80 0.64
CA ARG A 186 1.83 10.41 0.05
C ARG A 186 3.08 9.56 0.28
N ARG A 187 3.25 8.99 1.48
CA ARG A 187 4.38 8.09 1.77
C ARG A 187 4.32 6.82 0.95
N ILE A 188 3.15 6.20 0.82
CA ILE A 188 2.95 4.99 -0.01
C ILE A 188 3.30 5.30 -1.47
N VAL A 189 2.76 6.40 -2.02
CA VAL A 189 3.05 6.85 -3.38
C VAL A 189 4.57 7.04 -3.58
N LEU A 190 5.24 7.73 -2.65
CA LEU A 190 6.68 7.98 -2.73
C LEU A 190 7.48 6.67 -2.74
N PHE A 191 7.29 5.81 -1.74
CA PHE A 191 8.07 4.56 -1.64
C PHE A 191 7.77 3.61 -2.80
N PHE A 192 6.52 3.54 -3.25
CA PHE A 192 6.17 2.71 -4.39
C PHE A 192 6.79 3.25 -5.68
N SER A 193 6.73 4.57 -5.91
CA SER A 193 7.39 5.24 -7.05
C SER A 193 8.90 4.97 -7.07
N LEU A 194 9.57 5.03 -5.91
CA LEU A 194 10.99 4.68 -5.78
C LEU A 194 11.23 3.22 -6.16
N SER A 195 10.38 2.29 -5.73
CA SER A 195 10.50 0.87 -6.10
C SER A 195 10.33 0.64 -7.60
N LEU A 196 9.39 1.34 -8.25
CA LEU A 196 9.19 1.27 -9.70
C LEU A 196 10.40 1.84 -10.45
N ALA A 197 10.95 2.97 -10.00
CA ALA A 197 12.14 3.58 -10.57
C ALA A 197 13.34 2.62 -10.50
N ILE A 198 13.54 1.95 -9.37
CA ILE A 198 14.60 0.93 -9.21
C ILE A 198 14.43 -0.21 -10.21
N ILE A 199 13.21 -0.75 -10.37
CA ILE A 199 12.96 -1.82 -11.33
C ILE A 199 13.23 -1.35 -12.76
N GLN A 200 12.79 -0.15 -13.13
CA GLN A 200 13.05 0.41 -14.46
C GLN A 200 14.54 0.65 -14.71
N ILE A 201 15.28 1.17 -13.73
CA ILE A 201 16.74 1.37 -13.85
C ILE A 201 17.44 0.02 -14.03
N ILE A 202 17.09 -1.00 -13.24
CA ILE A 202 17.66 -2.35 -13.39
C ILE A 202 17.34 -2.91 -14.77
N SER A 203 16.09 -2.78 -15.22
CA SER A 203 15.65 -3.23 -16.54
C SER A 203 16.43 -2.55 -17.66
N TYR A 204 16.63 -1.24 -17.55
CA TYR A 204 17.41 -0.45 -18.50
C TYR A 204 18.90 -0.84 -18.55
N ILE A 205 19.52 -1.08 -17.40
CA ILE A 205 20.93 -1.53 -17.33
C ILE A 205 21.09 -2.90 -18.00
N ILE A 206 20.15 -3.83 -17.79
CA ILE A 206 20.18 -5.16 -18.41
C ILE A 206 20.03 -5.04 -19.93
N MET A 207 19.07 -4.24 -20.41
CA MET A 207 18.87 -3.95 -21.84
C MET A 207 20.16 -3.49 -22.50
N LYS A 208 20.80 -2.47 -21.91
CA LYS A 208 22.02 -1.88 -22.48
C LYS A 208 23.18 -2.88 -22.52
N LYS A 209 23.32 -3.71 -21.48
CA LYS A 209 24.36 -4.74 -21.44
C LYS A 209 24.17 -5.80 -22.53
N GLU A 210 22.94 -6.11 -22.91
CA GLU A 210 22.65 -7.05 -24.00
C GLU A 210 22.90 -6.45 -25.38
N GLU A 211 22.58 -5.18 -25.58
CA GLU A 211 22.94 -4.43 -26.79
C GLU A 211 24.47 -4.38 -26.98
N ASP A 212 25.23 -4.05 -25.92
CA ASP A 212 26.70 -4.00 -25.97
C ASP A 212 27.31 -5.38 -26.26
N ASN A 213 26.75 -6.47 -25.72
CA ASN A 213 27.22 -7.84 -25.97
C ASN A 213 26.85 -8.38 -27.37
N SER A 214 25.73 -7.92 -27.95
CA SER A 214 25.28 -8.34 -29.29
C SER A 214 25.94 -7.54 -30.41
N GLY A 215 26.38 -6.30 -30.15
CA GLY A 215 27.18 -5.47 -31.05
C GLY A 215 28.62 -5.95 -31.31
N GLY A 216 29.09 -6.99 -30.60
CA GLY A 216 30.42 -7.59 -30.78
C GLY A 216 30.51 -8.68 -31.87
N PHE A 217 29.38 -9.15 -32.41
CA PHE A 217 29.34 -10.23 -33.43
C PHE A 217 28.95 -9.78 -34.84
N THR A 218 28.79 -8.47 -35.07
CA THR A 218 28.54 -7.89 -36.41
C THR A 218 29.64 -6.92 -36.83
N LYS A 219 30.89 -7.31 -36.62
CA LYS A 219 32.02 -6.78 -37.38
C LYS A 219 32.88 -7.95 -37.87
N PHE A 220 32.93 -8.08 -39.20
CA PHE A 220 33.56 -9.08 -40.06
C PHE A 220 32.65 -10.21 -40.54
#